data_AF-A0A1Q5GSH5-F1
#
_entry.id   AF-A0A1Q5GSH5-F1
#
_cell.length_a   1.000
_cell.length_b   1.000
_cell.length_c   1.000
_cell.angle_alpha   90.00
_cell.angle_beta   90.00
_cell.angle_gamma   90.00
#
_symmetry.space_group_name_H-M   'P 1'
#
loop_
_entity.id
_entity.type
_entity.pdbx_description
1 polymer ?
#
loop_
_entity_poly.entity_id
_entity_poly.type
_entity_poly.pdbx_seq_one_letter_code
_entity_poly.pdbx_strand_id
1 'polypeptide(L)'
;MVTVLNKAGHAKEFDFAQLAVAAPMQQSLAALFAAQSVRWTSHGTAESTWKKLHRFARFLSELENPPSDLDGLTAAMLKRWRTQHVGSSAGRNALQLVRALLWRDPRLADGPVAEELARRIPSSSPSKRSSHLASLR
;
A
#
# COMPACT_ATOMS: atom_id res chain seq x y z
N MET A 1 -4.49 6.17 16.18
CA MET A 1 -5.74 6.19 15.38
C MET A 1 -5.66 7.28 14.33
N VAL A 2 -6.22 7.06 13.15
CA VAL A 2 -6.39 8.08 12.09
C VAL A 2 -7.84 8.14 11.66
N THR A 3 -8.41 9.35 11.59
CA THR A 3 -9.79 9.58 11.17
C THR A 3 -9.83 10.10 9.73
N VAL A 4 -10.68 9.50 8.90
CA VAL A 4 -10.92 9.92 7.51
C VAL A 4 -12.35 10.42 7.37
N LEU A 5 -12.51 11.63 6.83
CA LEU A 5 -13.79 12.18 6.45
C LEU A 5 -14.09 11.84 4.98
N ASN A 6 -15.31 11.43 4.67
CA ASN A 6 -15.77 11.35 3.28
C ASN A 6 -16.32 12.71 2.81
N LYS A 7 -16.75 12.81 1.54
CA LYS A 7 -17.34 14.05 1.00
C LYS A 7 -18.61 14.53 1.74
N ALA A 8 -19.32 13.64 2.41
CA ALA A 8 -20.49 13.97 3.23
C ALA A 8 -20.12 14.39 4.66
N GLY A 9 -18.83 14.47 4.99
CA GLY A 9 -18.35 14.80 6.34
C GLY A 9 -18.41 13.65 7.34
N HIS A 10 -18.82 12.43 6.94
CA HIS A 10 -18.86 11.31 7.86
C HIS A 10 -17.44 10.80 8.17
N ALA A 11 -17.16 10.62 9.45
CA ALA A 11 -15.91 10.09 9.95
C ALA A 11 -15.85 8.56 9.88
N LYS A 12 -14.65 8.04 9.63
CA LYS A 12 -14.30 6.64 9.85
C LYS A 12 -12.89 6.55 10.43
N GLU A 13 -12.74 5.74 11.46
CA GLU A 13 -11.49 5.57 12.19
C GLU A 13 -10.72 4.33 11.72
N PHE A 14 -9.40 4.47 11.72
CA PHE A 14 -8.45 3.43 11.36
C PHE A 14 -7.39 3.33 12.45
N ASP A 15 -7.30 2.17 13.09
CA ASP A 15 -6.38 1.94 14.19
C ASP A 15 -5.09 1.27 13.74
N PHE A 16 -4.03 2.06 13.65
CA PHE A 16 -2.68 1.61 13.25
C PHE A 16 -2.01 0.67 14.26
N ALA A 17 -2.51 0.59 15.49
CA ALA A 17 -2.04 -0.39 16.46
C ALA A 17 -2.36 -1.84 16.04
N GLN A 18 -3.31 -2.03 15.10
CA GLN A 18 -3.65 -3.35 14.54
C GLN A 18 -2.65 -3.85 13.49
N LEU A 19 -1.69 -3.03 13.06
CA LEU A 19 -0.66 -3.47 12.11
C LEU A 19 0.42 -4.27 12.85
N ALA A 20 0.78 -5.44 12.31
CA ALA A 20 1.76 -6.36 12.89
C ALA A 20 3.22 -5.89 12.72
N VAL A 21 3.52 -4.63 13.02
CA VAL A 21 4.86 -4.04 12.92
C VAL A 21 5.18 -3.27 14.20
N ALA A 22 6.45 -2.90 14.39
CA ALA A 22 6.86 -2.12 15.54
C ALA A 22 6.11 -0.77 15.63
N ALA A 23 5.92 -0.26 16.85
CA ALA A 23 5.17 0.97 17.09
C ALA A 23 5.68 2.19 16.28
N PRO A 24 7.00 2.41 16.08
CA PRO A 24 7.48 3.49 15.21
C PRO A 24 6.99 3.35 13.76
N MET A 25 7.07 2.14 13.19
CA MET A 25 6.50 1.84 11.88
C MET A 25 4.99 2.09 11.82
N GLN A 26 4.22 1.71 12.86
CA GLN A 26 2.78 1.98 12.93
C GLN A 26 2.50 3.49 12.83
N GLN A 27 3.28 4.32 13.56
CA GLN A 27 3.15 5.78 13.55
C GLN A 27 3.53 6.38 12.20
N SER A 28 4.63 5.94 11.60
CA SER A 28 5.05 6.39 10.27
C SER A 28 4.01 6.07 9.20
N LEU A 29 3.46 4.85 9.20
CA LEU A 29 2.39 4.48 8.27
C LEU A 29 1.10 5.26 8.52
N ALA A 30 0.78 5.57 9.78
CA ALA A 30 -0.36 6.40 10.15
C ALA A 30 -0.22 7.82 9.59
N ALA A 31 0.97 8.43 9.69
CA ALA A 31 1.26 9.75 9.16
C ALA A 31 1.12 9.80 7.64
N LEU A 32 1.68 8.82 6.92
CA LEU A 32 1.55 8.72 5.46
C LEU A 32 0.09 8.53 5.01
N PHE A 33 -0.67 7.70 5.74
CA PHE A 33 -2.09 7.48 5.48
C PHE A 33 -2.91 8.75 5.71
N ALA A 34 -2.70 9.45 6.83
CA ALA A 34 -3.38 10.71 7.14
C ALA A 34 -3.06 11.80 6.10
N ALA A 35 -1.80 11.95 5.72
CA ALA A 35 -1.40 12.91 4.69
C ALA A 35 -2.04 12.62 3.32
N GLN A 36 -2.26 11.35 3.00
CA GLN A 36 -2.91 10.93 1.76
C GLN A 36 -4.43 11.02 1.83
N SER A 37 -5.03 10.89 3.02
CA SER A 37 -6.48 10.79 3.21
C SER A 37 -7.23 12.07 2.87
N VAL A 38 -6.57 13.24 2.97
CA VAL A 38 -7.14 14.54 2.58
C VAL A 38 -7.61 14.58 1.11
N ARG A 39 -7.10 13.68 0.27
CA ARG A 39 -7.46 13.57 -1.16
C ARG A 39 -8.57 12.55 -1.42
N TRP A 40 -8.98 11.79 -0.41
CA TRP A 40 -9.98 10.74 -0.57
C TRP A 40 -11.38 11.30 -0.37
N THR A 41 -12.29 10.80 -1.18
CA THR A 41 -13.68 11.28 -1.21
C THR A 41 -14.67 10.25 -0.70
N SER A 42 -14.19 9.03 -0.42
CA SER A 42 -15.00 7.90 0.05
C SER A 42 -14.26 7.07 1.09
N HIS A 43 -15.01 6.47 2.00
CA HIS A 43 -14.47 5.46 2.92
C HIS A 43 -13.99 4.22 2.20
N GLY A 44 -14.56 3.88 1.04
CA GLY A 44 -14.10 2.75 0.23
C GLY A 44 -12.64 2.88 -0.21
N THR A 45 -12.20 4.10 -0.56
CA THR A 45 -10.77 4.35 -0.86
C THR A 45 -9.90 4.17 0.38
N ALA A 46 -10.35 4.67 1.53
CA ALA A 46 -9.63 4.55 2.79
C ALA A 46 -9.50 3.07 3.23
N GLU A 47 -10.59 2.30 3.17
CA GLU A 47 -10.58 0.86 3.47
C GLU A 47 -9.72 0.05 2.53
N SER A 48 -9.80 0.35 1.23
CA SER A 48 -8.99 -0.31 0.20
C SER A 48 -7.50 -0.07 0.42
N THR A 49 -7.14 1.13 0.88
CA THR A 49 -5.77 1.50 1.27
C THR A 49 -5.36 0.80 2.56
N TRP A 50 -6.22 0.82 3.57
CA TRP A 50 -6.01 0.16 4.86
C TRP A 50 -5.72 -1.34 4.73
N LYS A 51 -6.52 -2.06 3.93
CA LYS A 51 -6.32 -3.50 3.64
C LYS A 51 -4.96 -3.78 2.99
N LYS A 52 -4.44 -2.87 2.16
CA LYS A 52 -3.13 -3.01 1.52
C LYS A 52 -1.98 -2.73 2.48
N LEU A 53 -2.16 -1.77 3.40
CA LEU A 53 -1.20 -1.52 4.48
C LEU A 53 -1.11 -2.72 5.43
N HIS A 54 -2.22 -3.37 5.79
CA HIS A 54 -2.18 -4.64 6.53
C HIS A 54 -1.34 -5.71 5.82
N ARG A 55 -1.51 -5.86 4.50
CA ARG A 55 -0.73 -6.82 3.73
C ARG A 55 0.76 -6.49 3.73
N PHE A 56 1.11 -5.21 3.59
CA PHE A 56 2.49 -4.77 3.64
C PHE A 56 3.10 -4.93 5.04
N ALA A 57 2.39 -4.53 6.09
CA ALA A 57 2.82 -4.70 7.48
C ALA A 57 3.06 -6.18 7.81
N ARG A 58 2.15 -7.07 7.39
CA ARG A 58 2.34 -8.52 7.53
C ARG A 58 3.57 -9.02 6.77
N PHE A 59 3.81 -8.54 5.56
CA PHE A 59 5.02 -8.90 4.83
C PHE A 59 6.29 -8.49 5.61
N LEU A 60 6.32 -7.27 6.16
CA LEU A 60 7.46 -6.80 6.94
C LEU A 60 7.67 -7.61 8.22
N SER A 61 6.58 -8.03 8.87
CA SER A 61 6.62 -8.82 10.11
C SER A 61 7.13 -10.24 9.90
N GLU A 62 6.99 -10.78 8.68
CA GLU A 62 7.45 -12.12 8.29
C GLU A 62 8.91 -12.13 7.81
N LEU A 63 9.60 -10.98 7.83
CA LEU A 63 11.05 -10.92 7.55
C LEU A 63 11.85 -11.47 8.74
N GLU A 64 13.03 -12.03 8.45
CA GLU A 64 13.95 -12.52 9.49
C GLU A 64 14.38 -11.42 10.45
N ASN A 65 14.63 -10.22 9.90
CA ASN A 65 14.93 -9.00 10.66
C ASN A 65 13.94 -7.90 10.24
N PRO A 66 12.75 -7.84 10.87
CA PRO A 66 11.76 -6.81 10.57
C PRO A 66 12.30 -5.41 10.89
N PRO A 67 12.09 -4.42 10.00
CA PRO A 67 12.50 -3.04 10.28
C PRO A 67 11.67 -2.45 11.42
N SER A 68 12.32 -1.69 12.31
CA SER A 68 11.67 -0.95 13.40
C SER A 68 10.87 0.25 12.89
N ASP A 69 11.34 0.92 11.84
CA ASP A 69 10.70 2.06 11.19
C ASP A 69 11.09 2.16 9.70
N LEU A 70 10.59 3.17 8.99
CA LEU A 70 10.77 3.35 7.54
C LEU A 70 12.24 3.53 7.12
N ASP A 71 13.08 4.14 7.94
CA ASP A 71 14.53 4.27 7.68
C ASP A 71 15.27 2.92 7.68
N GLY A 72 14.69 1.90 8.31
CA GLY A 72 15.15 0.51 8.25
C GLY A 72 14.75 -0.24 6.97
N LEU A 73 13.92 0.35 6.10
CA LEU A 73 13.58 -0.27 4.83
C LEU A 73 14.81 -0.34 3.92
N THR A 74 14.96 -1.46 3.23
CA THR A 74 16.04 -1.65 2.25
C THR A 74 15.50 -1.91 0.85
N ALA A 75 16.31 -1.63 -0.16
CA ALA A 75 15.98 -1.98 -1.55
C ALA A 75 15.70 -3.47 -1.72
N ALA A 76 16.42 -4.34 -0.99
CA ALA A 76 16.23 -5.79 -1.03
C ALA A 76 14.84 -6.21 -0.50
N MET A 77 14.38 -5.59 0.60
CA MET A 77 13.03 -5.83 1.13
C MET A 77 11.96 -5.41 0.14
N LEU A 78 12.09 -4.23 -0.48
CA LEU A 78 11.13 -3.73 -1.46
C LEU A 78 11.14 -4.55 -2.76
N LYS A 79 12.31 -4.99 -3.21
CA LYS A 79 12.45 -5.92 -4.33
C LYS A 79 11.74 -7.25 -4.05
N ARG A 80 11.88 -7.80 -2.83
CA ARG A 80 11.17 -9.03 -2.41
C ARG A 80 9.66 -8.82 -2.39
N TRP A 81 9.18 -7.73 -1.81
CA TRP A 81 7.77 -7.34 -1.82
C TRP A 81 7.21 -7.28 -3.24
N ARG A 82 7.94 -6.61 -4.15
CA ARG A 82 7.61 -6.51 -5.57
C ARG A 82 7.51 -7.88 -6.23
N THR A 83 8.52 -8.73 -6.08
CA THR A 83 8.55 -10.07 -6.69
C THR A 83 7.34 -10.91 -6.29
N GLN A 84 6.92 -10.84 -5.02
CA GLN A 84 5.75 -11.58 -4.53
C GLN A 84 4.41 -11.08 -5.11
N HIS A 85 4.32 -9.80 -5.49
CA HIS A 85 3.05 -9.16 -5.80
C HIS A 85 2.85 -8.83 -7.28
N VAL A 86 3.92 -8.68 -8.05
CA VAL A 86 3.86 -8.23 -9.44
C VAL A 86 3.09 -9.19 -10.36
N GLY A 87 3.03 -10.48 -10.02
CA GLY A 87 2.38 -11.52 -10.83
C GLY A 87 0.85 -11.49 -10.83
N SER A 88 0.19 -10.75 -9.93
CA SER A 88 -1.28 -10.72 -9.84
C SER A 88 -1.84 -9.30 -9.97
N SER A 89 -3.10 -9.16 -10.41
CA SER A 89 -3.78 -7.85 -10.46
C SER A 89 -3.95 -7.24 -9.08
N ALA A 90 -4.43 -8.03 -8.11
CA ALA A 90 -4.56 -7.60 -6.72
C ALA A 90 -3.20 -7.23 -6.11
N GLY A 91 -2.15 -8.01 -6.39
CA GLY A 91 -0.80 -7.73 -5.92
C GLY A 91 -0.20 -6.46 -6.55
N ARG A 92 -0.36 -6.25 -7.85
CA ARG A 92 0.07 -5.00 -8.51
C ARG A 92 -0.64 -3.78 -7.94
N ASN A 93 -1.93 -3.88 -7.66
CA ASN A 93 -2.69 -2.80 -7.00
C ASN A 93 -2.15 -2.53 -5.57
N ALA A 94 -1.78 -3.56 -4.82
CA ALA A 94 -1.12 -3.41 -3.51
C ALA A 94 0.24 -2.72 -3.64
N LEU A 95 1.07 -3.19 -4.58
CA LEU A 95 2.40 -2.65 -4.87
C LEU A 95 2.36 -1.18 -5.27
N GLN A 96 1.48 -0.81 -6.21
CA GLN A 96 1.34 0.58 -6.66
C GLN A 96 0.92 1.50 -5.53
N LEU A 97 -0.02 1.08 -4.69
CA LEU A 97 -0.50 1.89 -3.59
C LEU A 97 0.57 2.08 -2.51
N VAL A 98 1.22 1.00 -2.08
CA VAL A 98 2.29 1.06 -1.07
C VAL A 98 3.42 1.93 -1.57
N ARG A 99 3.85 1.76 -2.83
CA ARG A 99 4.84 2.63 -3.47
C ARG A 99 4.42 4.10 -3.39
N ALA A 100 3.18 4.43 -3.75
CA ALA A 100 2.69 5.80 -3.76
C ALA A 100 2.64 6.45 -2.37
N LEU A 101 2.42 5.67 -1.31
CA LEU A 101 2.51 6.14 0.07
C LEU A 101 3.96 6.36 0.49
N LEU A 102 4.82 5.35 0.31
CA LEU A 102 6.23 5.40 0.71
C LEU A 102 7.01 6.53 0.00
N TRP A 103 6.69 6.81 -1.26
CA TRP A 103 7.32 7.89 -2.04
C TRP A 103 7.15 9.28 -1.41
N ARG A 104 6.21 9.46 -0.49
CA ARG A 104 5.96 10.75 0.17
C ARG A 104 6.78 10.96 1.43
N ASP A 105 7.48 9.93 1.93
CA ASP A 105 8.34 10.06 3.10
C ASP A 105 9.74 10.56 2.68
N PRO A 106 10.21 11.72 3.19
CA PRO A 106 11.52 12.26 2.85
C PRO A 106 12.69 11.31 3.16
N ARG A 107 12.55 10.41 4.15
CA ARG A 107 13.59 9.42 4.49
C ARG A 107 13.83 8.42 3.35
N LEU A 108 12.86 8.28 2.44
CA LEU A 108 12.89 7.35 1.32
C LEU A 108 13.09 8.05 -0.03
N ALA A 109 13.43 9.34 -0.01
CA ALA A 109 13.51 10.18 -1.21
C ALA A 109 14.77 9.94 -2.05
N ASP A 110 15.81 9.33 -1.48
CA ASP A 110 17.08 9.06 -2.15
C ASP A 110 17.64 7.66 -1.84
N GLY A 111 18.69 7.28 -2.58
CA GLY A 111 19.44 6.05 -2.43
C GLY A 111 18.73 4.81 -3.00
N PRO A 112 19.25 3.61 -2.68
CA PRO A 112 18.78 2.35 -3.29
C PRO A 112 17.29 2.07 -3.07
N VAL A 113 16.71 2.56 -1.96
CA VAL A 113 15.28 2.44 -1.68
C VAL A 113 14.48 3.29 -2.67
N ALA A 114 14.87 4.56 -2.86
CA ALA A 114 14.23 5.45 -3.83
C ALA A 114 14.31 4.87 -5.25
N GLU A 115 15.47 4.32 -5.64
CA GLU A 115 15.65 3.65 -6.92
C GLU A 115 14.70 2.45 -7.11
N GLU A 116 14.57 1.59 -6.09
CA GLU A 116 13.65 0.44 -6.15
C GLU A 116 12.20 0.90 -6.22
N LEU A 117 11.82 1.90 -5.43
CA LEU A 117 10.50 2.50 -5.51
C LEU A 117 10.25 3.11 -6.90
N ALA A 118 11.26 3.65 -7.58
CA ALA A 118 11.12 4.28 -8.89
C ALA A 118 10.80 3.27 -9.99
N ARG A 119 11.25 2.01 -9.85
CA ARG A 119 11.15 0.97 -10.88
C ARG A 119 9.73 0.80 -11.41
N ARG A 120 9.61 0.82 -12.74
CA ARG A 120 8.32 0.66 -13.44
C ARG A 120 7.62 -0.63 -13.01
N ILE A 121 6.34 -0.55 -12.67
CA ILE A 121 5.49 -1.73 -12.39
C ILE A 121 4.84 -2.14 -13.72
N PRO A 122 5.02 -3.39 -14.20
CA PRO A 122 4.39 -3.85 -15.43
C PRO A 122 2.86 -3.71 -15.37
N SER A 123 2.26 -3.19 -16.43
CA SER A 123 0.82 -3.26 -16.62
C SER A 123 0.43 -4.69 -16.96
N SER A 124 -0.75 -5.15 -16.52
CA SER A 124 -1.33 -6.36 -17.10
C SER A 124 -1.61 -6.10 -18.57
N SER A 125 -1.23 -7.03 -19.44
CA SER A 125 -1.90 -7.16 -20.72
C SER A 125 -3.41 -7.33 -20.47
N PRO A 126 -4.30 -6.72 -21.26
CA PRO A 126 -5.73 -6.91 -21.07
C PRO A 126 -6.04 -8.39 -21.26
N SER A 127 -6.33 -9.11 -20.17
CA SER A 127 -6.89 -10.45 -20.26
C SER A 127 -8.23 -10.31 -20.98
N LYS A 128 -8.34 -10.90 -22.19
CA LYS A 128 -9.59 -11.05 -22.93
C LYS A 128 -10.67 -11.50 -21.94
N ARG A 129 -11.67 -10.63 -21.70
CA ARG A 129 -12.90 -11.06 -21.05
C ARG A 129 -13.61 -11.98 -22.04
N SER A 130 -13.68 -13.26 -21.70
CA SER A 130 -14.66 -14.18 -22.29
C SER A 130 -16.04 -13.65 -21.91
N SER A 131 -16.75 -13.05 -22.87
CA SER A 131 -18.19 -12.85 -22.77
C SER A 131 -18.88 -14.14 -23.22
N HIS A 132 -19.34 -14.92 -22.25
CA HIS A 132 -20.37 -15.92 -22.46
C HIS A 132 -21.73 -15.28 -22.14
N LEU A 133 -22.70 -15.51 -23.04
CA LEU A 133 -24.16 -15.36 -22.89
C LEU A 133 -24.68 -13.91 -22.81
N ALA A 134 -25.78 -13.50 -23.46
CA ALA A 134 -26.75 -14.15 -24.33
C ALA A 134 -27.51 -13.06 -25.10
N SER A 135 -28.11 -13.40 -26.24
CA SER A 135 -29.49 -12.95 -26.49
C SER A 135 -30.16 -13.86 -27.51
N LEU A 136 -31.19 -14.55 -27.01
CA LEU A 136 -32.25 -15.17 -27.79
C LEU A 136 -32.84 -14.16 -28.78
N ARG A 137 -33.11 -14.64 -30.00
CA ARG A 137 -34.29 -14.29 -30.79
C ARG A 137 -34.72 -15.52 -31.56
#